data_AF-A0A0M9EA27-F1
#
_entry.id   AF-A0A0M9EA27-F1
#
_cell.length_a   1.000
_cell.length_b   1.000
_cell.length_c   1.000
_cell.angle_alpha   90.00
_cell.angle_beta   90.00
_cell.angle_gamma   90.00
#
_symmetry.space_group_name_H-M   'P 1'
#
loop_
_entity.id
_entity.type
_entity.pdbx_description
1 polymer ?
#
loop_
_entity_poly.entity_id
_entity_poly.type
_entity_poly.pdbx_seq_one_letter_code
_entity_poly.pdbx_strand_id
1 'polypeptide(L)' 'GEKDILFGECKWMNRQVGAKVLSELKEKVNSLNKDYIAEKKISYALFSKKGFKADLIKNAEKESTCLYSFE' A
#
# COMPACT_ATOMS: atom_id res chain seq x y z
N GLY A 1 5.81 1.49 16.03
CA GLY A 1 5.86 0.92 17.40
C GLY A 1 4.66 0.03 17.66
N GLU A 2 4.51 -0.53 18.85
CA GLU A 2 3.48 -1.54 19.24
C GLU A 2 2.02 -1.23 18.85
N LYS A 3 1.68 0.01 18.50
CA LYS A 3 0.34 0.42 18.08
C LYS A 3 0.19 0.75 16.59
N ASP A 4 1.25 0.74 15.81
CA ASP A 4 1.22 1.10 14.38
C ASP A 4 0.62 -0.03 13.55
N ILE A 5 -0.13 0.32 12.50
CA ILE A 5 -0.70 -0.66 11.57
C ILE A 5 -0.04 -0.50 10.20
N LEU A 6 0.45 -1.62 9.66
CA LEU A 6 0.83 -1.74 8.27
C LEU A 6 -0.30 -2.43 7.49
N PHE A 7 -0.92 -1.71 6.57
CA PHE A 7 -1.83 -2.32 5.59
C PHE A 7 -1.04 -2.70 4.34
N GLY A 8 -1.03 -4.00 4.03
CA GLY A 8 -0.32 -4.56 2.89
C GLY A 8 -1.27 -5.12 1.84
N GLU A 9 -0.99 -4.88 0.56
CA GLU A 9 -1.64 -5.60 -0.54
C GLU A 9 -0.62 -6.28 -1.45
N CYS A 10 -0.81 -7.59 -1.68
CA CYS A 10 0.04 -8.39 -2.56
C CYS A 10 -0.65 -8.63 -3.91
N LYS A 11 0.05 -8.33 -5.00
CA LYS A 11 -0.39 -8.59 -6.37
C LYS A 11 0.58 -9.55 -7.06
N TRP A 12 0.22 -10.83 -7.07
CA TRP A 12 0.97 -11.86 -7.78
C TRP A 12 0.50 -11.97 -9.23
N MET A 13 0.99 -11.09 -10.09
CA MET A 13 0.61 -11.08 -11.52
C MET A 13 1.81 -10.82 -12.44
N ASN A 14 1.70 -11.28 -13.68
CA ASN A 14 2.76 -11.14 -14.70
C ASN A 14 2.77 -9.76 -15.39
N ARG A 15 2.30 -8.71 -14.71
CA ARG A 15 2.28 -7.33 -15.22
C ARG A 15 2.53 -6.35 -14.08
N GLN A 16 3.12 -5.20 -14.40
CA GLN A 16 3.42 -4.15 -13.42
C GLN A 16 2.16 -3.64 -12.71
N VAL A 17 2.28 -3.40 -11.40
CA VAL A 17 1.23 -2.82 -10.57
C VAL A 17 1.20 -1.30 -10.76
N GLY A 18 0.01 -0.74 -11.01
CA GLY A 18 -0.20 0.70 -11.19
C GLY A 18 -0.81 1.39 -9.97
N ALA A 19 -0.86 2.73 -10.00
CA ALA A 19 -1.25 3.56 -8.86
C ALA A 19 -2.64 3.24 -8.28
N LYS A 20 -3.57 2.76 -9.11
CA LYS A 20 -4.93 2.40 -8.69
C LYS A 20 -4.96 1.43 -7.51
N VAL A 21 -4.01 0.50 -7.42
CA VAL A 21 -3.97 -0.49 -6.32
C VAL A 21 -3.71 0.19 -4.97
N LEU A 22 -2.87 1.23 -4.92
CA LEU A 22 -2.64 1.99 -3.70
C LEU A 22 -3.90 2.75 -3.28
N SER A 23 -4.59 3.39 -4.25
CA SER A 23 -5.85 4.08 -4.00
C SER A 23 -6.94 3.13 -3.48
N GLU A 24 -7.10 1.97 -4.11
CA GLU A 24 -8.07 0.95 -3.69
C GLU A 24 -7.74 0.40 -2.29
N LEU A 25 -6.46 0.21 -1.95
CA LEU A 25 -6.07 -0.20 -0.60
C LEU A 25 -6.46 0.87 0.44
N LYS A 26 -6.21 2.14 0.15
CA LYS A 26 -6.60 3.25 1.04
C LYS A 26 -8.10 3.36 1.21
N GLU A 27 -8.86 3.16 0.15
CA GLU A 27 -10.33 3.13 0.20
C GLU A 27 -10.83 2.00 1.11
N LYS A 28 -10.24 0.80 1.02
CA LYS A 28 -10.56 -0.32 1.92
C LYS A 28 -10.22 0.00 3.38
N VAL A 29 -9.10 0.69 3.64
CA VAL A 29 -8.72 1.10 5.00
C VAL A 29 -9.69 2.14 5.55
N ASN A 30 -10.10 3.09 4.72
CA ASN A 30 -11.05 4.14 5.10
C ASN A 30 -12.46 3.61 5.39
N SER A 31 -12.82 2.43 4.88
CA SER A 31 -14.10 1.78 5.17
C SER A 31 -14.10 0.93 6.44
N LEU A 32 -12.94 0.75 7.10
CA LEU A 32 -12.85 0.07 8.38
C LEU A 32 -13.49 0.90 9.50
N ASN A 33 -13.93 0.23 10.57
CA ASN A 33 -14.41 0.93 11.75
C ASN A 33 -13.25 1.75 12.36
N LYS A 34 -13.51 3.06 12.48
CA LYS A 34 -12.54 4.07 12.94
C LYS A 34 -12.02 3.79 14.34
N ASP A 35 -12.78 3.15 15.21
CA ASP A 35 -12.36 2.84 16.58
C ASP A 35 -11.16 1.88 16.60
N TYR A 36 -11.03 1.00 15.59
CA TYR A 36 -9.90 0.08 15.50
C TYR A 36 -8.60 0.74 15.01
N ILE A 37 -8.73 1.86 14.31
CA ILE A 37 -7.60 2.59 13.71
C ILE A 37 -7.33 3.93 14.40
N ALA A 38 -8.23 4.37 15.29
CA ALA A 38 -8.09 5.58 16.08
C ALA A 38 -6.77 5.53 16.87
N GLU A 39 -6.04 6.66 16.84
CA GLU A 39 -4.75 6.85 17.52
C GLU A 39 -3.58 5.98 17.00
N LYS A 40 -3.78 5.20 15.93
CA LYS A 40 -2.74 4.36 15.33
C LYS A 40 -2.08 5.05 14.15
N LYS A 41 -0.76 4.98 14.05
CA LYS A 41 -0.05 5.41 12.83
C LYS A 41 -0.28 4.36 11.75
N ILE A 42 -0.88 4.78 10.64
CA ILE A 42 -1.13 3.93 9.49
C ILE A 42 0.03 4.03 8.49
N SER A 43 0.53 2.89 8.04
CA SER A 43 1.50 2.77 6.95
C SER A 43 0.98 1.82 5.88
N TYR A 44 1.48 1.96 4.66
CA TYR A 44 1.05 1.16 3.51
C TYR A 44 2.24 0.40 2.91
N ALA A 45 1.99 -0.82 2.47
CA ALA A 45 2.94 -1.61 1.68
C ALA A 45 2.26 -2.25 0.48
N LEU A 46 2.95 -2.28 -0.66
CA LEU A 46 2.54 -3.07 -1.82
C LEU A 46 3.62 -4.09 -2.18
N PHE A 47 3.17 -5.28 -2.54
CA PHE A 47 4.03 -6.38 -2.96
C PHE A 47 3.70 -6.78 -4.40
N SER A 48 4.71 -6.90 -5.26
CA SER A 48 4.52 -7.23 -6.68
C SER A 48 5.50 -8.28 -7.18
N LYS A 49 5.00 -9.21 -8.00
CA LYS A 49 5.85 -10.17 -8.72
C LYS A 49 6.65 -9.51 -9.86
N LYS A 50 6.04 -8.53 -10.55
CA LYS A 50 6.59 -7.89 -11.77
C LYS A 50 6.80 -6.39 -11.59
N GLY A 51 7.17 -5.97 -10.38
CA GLY A 51 7.45 -4.56 -10.09
C GLY A 51 6.24 -3.63 -10.19
N PHE A 52 6.54 -2.33 -10.28
CA PHE A 52 5.58 -1.24 -10.21
C PHE A 52 5.76 -0.28 -11.37
N LYS A 53 4.66 0.32 -11.83
CA LYS A 53 4.71 1.39 -12.82
C LYS A 53 5.29 2.67 -12.21
N ALA A 54 5.91 3.51 -13.04
CA ALA A 54 6.61 4.72 -12.62
C ALA A 54 5.71 5.76 -11.92
N ASP A 55 4.41 5.81 -12.28
CA ASP A 55 3.41 6.65 -11.61
C ASP A 55 3.21 6.24 -10.15
N LEU A 56 3.14 4.93 -9.89
CA LEU A 56 3.02 4.40 -8.53
C LEU A 56 4.28 4.63 -7.71
N ILE A 57 5.48 4.47 -8.29
CA ILE A 57 6.75 4.75 -7.59
C ILE A 57 6.79 6.20 -7.12
N LYS A 58 6.47 7.16 -8.01
CA LYS A 58 6.40 8.59 -7.68
C LYS A 58 5.38 8.89 -6.57
N ASN A 59 4.23 8.21 -6.58
CA ASN A 59 3.22 8.39 -5.54
C ASN A 59 3.69 7.79 -4.20
N ALA A 60 4.32 6.62 -4.23
CA ALA A 60 4.82 5.94 -3.04
C ALA A 60 5.89 6.75 -2.32
N GLU A 61 6.78 7.43 -3.04
CA GLU A 61 7.79 8.34 -2.48
C GLU A 61 7.16 9.51 -1.74
N LYS A 62 6.15 10.16 -2.34
CA LYS A 62 5.42 11.28 -1.72
C LYS A 62 4.65 10.87 -0.47
N GLU A 63 4.13 9.65 -0.46
CA GLU A 63 3.20 9.16 0.55
C GLU A 63 3.84 8.19 1.54
N SER A 64 5.17 8.03 1.52
CA SER A 64 5.92 7.10 2.38
C SER A 64 5.38 5.66 2.35
N THR A 65 4.98 5.17 1.18
CA THR A 65 4.50 3.79 0.97
C THR A 65 5.68 2.88 0.65
N CYS A 66 5.76 1.73 1.31
CA CYS A 66 6.79 0.74 1.03
C CYS A 66 6.43 -0.10 -0.21
N LEU A 67 7.37 -0.25 -1.14
CA LEU A 67 7.21 -1.08 -2.34
C LEU A 67 8.20 -2.25 -2.29
N TYR A 68 7.69 -3.48 -2.40
CA TYR A 68 8.49 -4.70 -2.41
C TYR A 68 8.26 -5.47 -3.71
N SER A 69 9.32 -5.78 -4.43
CA SER A 69 9.26 -6.52 -5.69
C SER A 69 10.28 -7.65 -5.76
N PHE A 70 9.95 -8.67 -6.56
CA PHE A 70 10.81 -9.82 -6.86
C PHE A 70 11.52 -9.73 -8.24
N GLU A 71 11.43 -8.58 -8.91
CA GLU A 71 12.20 -8.31 -10.14
C GLU A 71 13.66 -7.98 -9.86
#